data_AF-A0A920N7B0-F1
#
_entry.id   AF-A0A920N7B0-F1
#
_cell.length_a   1.000
_cell.length_b   1.000
_cell.length_c   1.000
_cell.angle_alpha   90.00
_cell.angle_beta   90.00
_cell.angle_gamma   90.00
#
_symmetry.space_group_name_H-M   'P 1'
#
loop_
_entity.id
_entity.type
_entity.pdbx_description
1 polymer ?
#
loop_
_entity_poly.entity_id
_entity_poly.type
_entity_poly.pdbx_seq_one_letter_code
_entity_poly.pdbx_strand_id
1 'polypeptide(L)'
;MQFAAPEAFDISRESKATHDLYGIGPQPTKGVAGGRKYGGFAEGALIARRLSERGVRVVQLAFAPDIPWDDHTDINDHRPKAFECDQAIGALLTDLESRGLLDETLVLWGGEFGRTPTTDVTANKPGRDHNHFGFTVWMAGGGVKPGFRYGATDEFGMRAVENRAHVRDLHATILHLMGLDHQKLTFRHSGRDFRLTDVGGQVIQDVIA
;
A
#
# COMPACT_ATOMS: atom_id res chain seq x y z
N MET A 1 -19.90 22.79 2.40
CA MET A 1 -19.44 21.50 1.86
C MET A 1 -19.07 21.57 0.37
N GLN A 2 -19.83 22.26 -0.50
CA GLN A 2 -19.60 22.25 -1.96
C GLN A 2 -18.27 22.88 -2.43
N PHE A 3 -17.64 23.77 -1.64
CA PHE A 3 -16.33 24.39 -1.93
C PHE A 3 -15.12 23.69 -1.29
N ALA A 4 -15.33 22.81 -0.30
CA ALA A 4 -14.24 22.18 0.45
C ALA A 4 -13.58 21.02 -0.33
N ALA A 5 -14.34 20.35 -1.19
CA ALA A 5 -13.82 19.26 -2.01
C ALA A 5 -12.78 19.75 -3.03
N PRO A 6 -13.03 20.78 -3.86
CA PRO A 6 -12.03 21.30 -4.79
C PRO A 6 -10.72 21.73 -4.11
N GLU A 7 -10.81 22.37 -2.94
CA GLU A 7 -9.63 22.80 -2.19
C GLU A 7 -8.76 21.62 -1.74
N ALA A 8 -9.36 20.48 -1.35
CA ALA A 8 -8.59 19.30 -0.94
C ALA A 8 -7.68 18.78 -2.07
N PHE A 9 -8.12 18.89 -3.32
CA PHE A 9 -7.38 18.44 -4.51
C PHE A 9 -6.48 19.53 -5.15
N ASP A 10 -6.58 20.78 -4.70
CA ASP A 10 -5.74 21.86 -5.20
C ASP A 10 -4.34 21.83 -4.55
N ILE A 11 -3.45 21.05 -5.15
CA ILE A 11 -2.04 20.92 -4.74
C ILE A 11 -1.18 22.11 -5.17
N SER A 12 -1.69 23.03 -6.00
CA SER A 12 -0.93 24.22 -6.44
C SER A 12 -0.64 25.19 -5.29
N ARG A 13 -1.40 25.06 -4.19
CA ARG A 13 -1.26 25.86 -2.98
C ARG A 13 -0.17 25.37 -2.02
N GLU A 14 0.45 24.22 -2.32
CA GLU A 14 1.56 23.70 -1.52
C GLU A 14 2.86 24.45 -1.82
N SER A 15 3.76 24.47 -0.84
CA SER A 15 5.03 25.15 -1.00
C SER A 15 5.93 24.45 -2.03
N LYS A 16 6.88 25.18 -2.62
CA LYS A 16 7.90 24.57 -3.49
C LYS A 16 8.67 23.46 -2.76
N ALA A 17 8.98 23.65 -1.47
CA ALA A 17 9.66 22.64 -0.68
C ALA A 17 8.83 21.34 -0.56
N THR A 18 7.50 21.47 -0.42
CA THR A 18 6.58 20.33 -0.44
C THR A 18 6.59 19.64 -1.80
N HIS A 19 6.49 20.39 -2.90
CA HIS A 19 6.55 19.82 -4.24
C HIS A 19 7.87 19.10 -4.50
N ASP A 20 8.99 19.71 -4.13
CA ASP A 20 10.33 19.12 -4.25
C ASP A 20 10.46 17.83 -3.42
N LEU A 21 9.92 17.81 -2.18
CA LEU A 21 9.92 16.63 -1.32
C LEU A 21 9.23 15.44 -2.00
N TYR A 22 8.06 15.66 -2.58
CA TYR A 22 7.29 14.63 -3.28
C TYR A 22 7.81 14.31 -4.69
N GLY A 23 8.74 15.10 -5.24
CA GLY A 23 9.22 14.95 -6.62
C GLY A 23 8.26 15.50 -7.67
N ILE A 24 7.41 16.46 -7.31
CA ILE A 24 6.44 17.11 -8.19
C ILE A 24 7.11 18.31 -8.86
N GLY A 25 7.34 18.20 -10.17
CA GLY A 25 7.96 19.25 -10.99
C GLY A 25 6.94 20.17 -11.69
N PRO A 26 7.44 21.15 -12.48
CA PRO A 26 6.60 22.04 -13.29
C PRO A 26 5.90 21.33 -14.45
N GLN A 27 6.39 20.16 -14.85
CA GLN A 27 5.65 19.23 -15.72
C GLN A 27 4.93 18.22 -14.83
N PRO A 28 3.67 17.85 -15.11
CA PRO A 28 3.00 16.83 -14.33
C PRO A 28 3.85 15.56 -14.35
N THR A 29 3.90 14.79 -13.26
CA THR A 29 4.72 13.56 -13.20
C THR A 29 4.27 12.47 -14.18
N LYS A 30 3.30 12.78 -15.05
CA LYS A 30 2.73 11.93 -16.08
C LYS A 30 3.70 11.63 -17.23
N GLY A 31 3.92 10.35 -17.50
CA GLY A 31 4.77 9.80 -18.56
C GLY A 31 4.19 8.53 -19.16
N VAL A 32 4.96 7.84 -20.03
CA VAL A 32 4.62 6.54 -20.60
C VAL A 32 5.83 5.60 -20.51
N ALA A 33 5.70 4.47 -19.82
CA ALA A 33 6.73 3.43 -19.69
C ALA A 33 6.12 2.09 -20.12
N GLY A 34 6.81 1.35 -20.99
CA GLY A 34 6.29 0.08 -21.54
C GLY A 34 4.96 0.23 -22.30
N GLY A 35 4.64 1.42 -22.80
CA GLY A 35 3.36 1.72 -23.46
C GLY A 35 2.20 2.10 -22.53
N ARG A 36 2.41 2.13 -21.20
CA ARG A 36 1.38 2.49 -20.21
C ARG A 36 1.63 3.88 -19.64
N LYS A 37 0.58 4.69 -19.48
CA LYS A 37 0.68 6.01 -18.84
C LYS A 37 0.95 5.81 -17.35
N TYR A 38 2.01 6.41 -16.84
CA TYR A 38 2.27 6.53 -15.39
C TYR A 38 2.28 8.00 -15.01
N GLY A 39 2.24 8.30 -13.71
CA GLY A 39 2.32 9.64 -13.15
C GLY A 39 1.00 10.23 -12.69
N GLY A 40 1.09 11.03 -11.64
CA GLY A 40 0.01 11.30 -10.70
C GLY A 40 0.14 10.52 -9.38
N PHE A 41 1.13 9.62 -9.21
CA PHE A 41 1.32 8.95 -7.92
C PHE A 41 1.84 9.93 -6.86
N ALA A 42 2.83 10.76 -7.19
CA ALA A 42 3.35 11.79 -6.30
C ALA A 42 2.27 12.81 -5.93
N GLU A 43 1.53 13.31 -6.91
CA GLU A 43 0.38 14.20 -6.72
C GLU A 43 -0.71 13.51 -5.89
N GLY A 44 -0.99 12.23 -6.15
CA GLY A 44 -1.94 11.41 -5.40
C GLY A 44 -1.51 11.20 -3.95
N ALA A 45 -0.22 10.99 -3.68
CA ALA A 45 0.33 10.89 -2.33
C ALA A 45 0.21 12.23 -1.58
N LEU A 46 0.48 13.35 -2.25
CA LEU A 46 0.29 14.68 -1.67
C LEU A 46 -1.20 14.98 -1.39
N ILE A 47 -2.09 14.60 -2.31
CA ILE A 47 -3.54 14.66 -2.10
C ILE A 47 -3.93 13.76 -0.92
N ALA A 48 -3.37 12.56 -0.80
CA ALA A 48 -3.65 11.65 0.31
C ALA A 48 -3.28 12.26 1.66
N ARG A 49 -2.12 12.94 1.75
CA ARG A 49 -1.77 13.73 2.93
C ARG A 49 -2.81 14.82 3.21
N ARG A 50 -3.20 15.59 2.20
CA ARG A 50 -4.20 16.67 2.35
C ARG A 50 -5.58 16.15 2.76
N LEU A 51 -5.98 14.98 2.29
CA LEU A 51 -7.22 14.31 2.69
C LEU A 51 -7.12 13.84 4.15
N SER A 52 -5.96 13.32 4.56
CA SER A 52 -5.69 12.89 5.95
C SER A 52 -5.78 14.07 6.92
N GLU A 53 -5.17 15.22 6.59
CA GLU A 53 -5.32 16.48 7.35
C GLU A 53 -6.78 16.93 7.54
N ARG A 54 -7.65 16.55 6.61
CA ARG A 54 -9.08 16.92 6.61
C ARG A 54 -9.95 15.85 7.28
N GLY A 55 -9.36 14.85 7.91
CA GLY A 55 -10.07 13.80 8.64
C GLY A 55 -10.76 12.77 7.75
N VAL A 56 -10.30 12.60 6.50
CA VAL A 56 -10.77 11.49 5.66
C VAL A 56 -10.28 10.18 6.26
N ARG A 57 -11.22 9.29 6.62
CA ARG A 57 -10.96 8.07 7.40
C ARG A 57 -10.23 6.97 6.62
N VAL A 58 -10.41 6.93 5.31
CA VAL A 58 -9.78 5.94 4.43
C VAL A 58 -9.41 6.63 3.14
N VAL A 59 -8.14 6.54 2.77
CA VAL A 59 -7.62 7.02 1.49
C VAL A 59 -6.93 5.86 0.80
N GLN A 60 -7.36 5.54 -0.42
CA GLN A 60 -6.73 4.52 -1.24
C GLN A 60 -5.95 5.21 -2.36
N LEU A 61 -4.63 5.03 -2.34
CA LEU A 61 -3.75 5.43 -3.42
C LEU A 61 -3.38 4.18 -4.23
N ALA A 62 -3.65 4.21 -5.52
CA ALA A 62 -3.31 3.12 -6.43
C ALA A 62 -2.50 3.67 -7.60
N PHE A 63 -1.59 2.84 -8.10
CA PHE A 63 -1.01 3.06 -9.40
C PHE A 63 -2.08 2.76 -10.48
N ALA A 64 -2.79 3.79 -10.92
CA ALA A 64 -3.89 3.73 -11.89
C ALA A 64 -3.46 4.36 -13.24
N PRO A 65 -4.15 4.09 -14.36
CA PRO A 65 -5.39 3.32 -14.52
C PRO A 65 -5.23 1.79 -14.68
N ASP A 66 -4.01 1.29 -14.82
CA ASP A 66 -3.74 -0.13 -15.09
C ASP A 66 -3.34 -0.91 -13.82
N ILE A 67 -2.94 -2.18 -13.97
CA ILE A 67 -2.27 -2.99 -12.93
C ILE A 67 -0.77 -3.01 -13.26
N PRO A 68 0.00 -1.95 -12.99
CA PRO A 68 1.38 -1.87 -13.48
C PRO A 68 2.31 -2.88 -12.81
N TRP A 69 1.93 -3.46 -11.68
CA TRP A 69 2.76 -4.45 -10.98
C TRP A 69 2.53 -5.89 -11.47
N ASP A 70 1.61 -6.10 -12.42
CA ASP A 70 1.32 -7.39 -13.01
C ASP A 70 2.18 -7.70 -14.25
N ASP A 71 3.51 -7.63 -14.10
CA ASP A 71 4.44 -8.00 -15.18
C ASP A 71 4.79 -9.50 -15.18
N HIS A 72 4.25 -10.23 -16.15
CA HIS A 72 4.61 -11.63 -16.40
C HIS A 72 5.75 -11.79 -17.42
N THR A 73 6.11 -10.73 -18.14
CA THR A 73 7.07 -10.79 -19.25
C THR A 73 8.51 -10.62 -18.79
N ASP A 74 8.78 -9.65 -17.91
CA ASP A 74 10.13 -9.31 -17.47
C ASP A 74 10.10 -8.69 -16.07
N ILE A 75 10.68 -9.35 -15.08
CA ILE A 75 10.70 -8.82 -13.70
C ILE A 75 11.45 -7.48 -13.59
N ASN A 76 12.33 -7.16 -14.54
CA ASN A 76 13.07 -5.91 -14.50
C ASN A 76 12.19 -4.67 -14.73
N ASP A 77 10.97 -4.85 -15.27
CA ASP A 77 9.99 -3.77 -15.46
C ASP A 77 9.46 -3.23 -14.11
N HIS A 78 9.63 -3.96 -13.00
CA HIS A 78 9.28 -3.49 -11.65
C HIS A 78 10.21 -2.39 -11.14
N ARG A 79 11.50 -2.41 -11.53
CA ARG A 79 12.50 -1.46 -11.04
C ARG A 79 12.16 0.01 -11.37
N PRO A 80 11.87 0.39 -12.62
CA PRO A 80 11.48 1.76 -12.93
C PRO A 80 10.19 2.17 -12.19
N LYS A 81 9.22 1.26 -12.06
CA LYS A 81 7.96 1.51 -11.32
C LYS A 81 8.21 1.78 -9.83
N ALA A 82 9.14 1.06 -9.23
CA ALA A 82 9.56 1.32 -7.84
C ALA A 82 10.18 2.72 -7.71
N PHE A 83 11.07 3.11 -8.62
CA PHE A 83 11.64 4.46 -8.63
C PHE A 83 10.58 5.55 -8.81
N GLU A 84 9.48 5.29 -9.54
CA GLU A 84 8.40 6.26 -9.75
C GLU A 84 7.61 6.58 -8.47
N CYS A 85 7.49 5.66 -7.51
CA CYS A 85 6.80 5.91 -6.24
C CYS A 85 7.70 6.11 -5.03
N ASP A 86 8.95 5.64 -5.06
CA ASP A 86 9.82 5.57 -3.87
C ASP A 86 9.92 6.91 -3.14
N GLN A 87 10.26 7.97 -3.86
CA GLN A 87 10.36 9.32 -3.30
C GLN A 87 9.02 9.80 -2.71
N ALA A 88 7.90 9.58 -3.42
CA ALA A 88 6.59 10.04 -2.98
C ALA A 88 6.08 9.29 -1.73
N ILE A 89 6.41 8.00 -1.60
CA ILE A 89 6.12 7.19 -0.41
C ILE A 89 6.91 7.75 0.78
N GLY A 90 8.22 7.96 0.60
CA GLY A 90 9.08 8.53 1.64
C GLY A 90 8.62 9.94 2.05
N ALA A 91 8.24 10.77 1.08
CA ALA A 91 7.66 12.08 1.29
C ALA A 91 6.36 12.02 2.09
N LEU A 92 5.44 11.13 1.74
CA LEU A 92 4.17 10.95 2.47
C LEU A 92 4.40 10.61 3.94
N LEU A 93 5.27 9.63 4.22
CA LEU A 93 5.59 9.24 5.59
C LEU A 93 6.22 10.40 6.37
N THR A 94 7.19 11.09 5.76
CA THR A 94 7.87 12.25 6.36
C THR A 94 6.91 13.41 6.63
N ASP A 95 6.02 13.72 5.68
CA ASP A 95 5.09 14.84 5.80
C ASP A 95 4.01 14.52 6.85
N LEU A 96 3.50 13.28 6.91
CA LEU A 96 2.59 12.82 7.97
C LEU A 96 3.25 12.91 9.35
N GLU A 97 4.50 12.46 9.49
CA GLU A 97 5.25 12.53 10.76
C GLU A 97 5.45 13.98 11.20
N SER A 98 5.91 14.85 10.29
CA SER A 98 6.18 16.27 10.58
C SER A 98 4.95 17.05 11.05
N ARG A 99 3.74 16.53 10.74
CA ARG A 99 2.44 17.10 11.09
C ARG A 99 1.80 16.44 12.30
N GLY A 100 2.44 15.42 12.89
CA GLY A 100 1.88 14.61 13.97
C GLY A 100 0.72 13.71 13.53
N LEU A 101 0.54 13.49 12.23
CA LEU A 101 -0.54 12.66 11.67
C LEU A 101 -0.17 11.19 11.58
N LEU A 102 1.13 10.86 11.55
CA LEU A 102 1.58 9.47 11.39
C LEU A 102 1.17 8.59 12.58
N ASP A 103 1.15 9.13 13.80
CA ASP A 103 0.76 8.38 15.00
C ASP A 103 -0.74 8.01 14.98
N GLU A 104 -1.57 8.80 14.30
CA GLU A 104 -3.02 8.56 14.17
C GLU A 104 -3.43 7.94 12.82
N THR A 105 -2.48 7.79 11.89
CA THR A 105 -2.73 7.26 10.54
C THR A 105 -1.98 5.96 10.31
N LEU A 106 -2.71 4.86 10.14
CA LEU A 106 -2.11 3.60 9.66
C LEU A 106 -1.89 3.68 8.15
N VAL A 107 -0.63 3.69 7.72
CA VAL A 107 -0.24 3.55 6.31
C VAL A 107 0.03 2.08 6.03
N LEU A 108 -0.74 1.49 5.11
CA LEU A 108 -0.50 0.14 4.58
C LEU A 108 -0.01 0.25 3.15
N TRP A 109 1.08 -0.44 2.83
CA TRP A 109 1.57 -0.58 1.47
C TRP A 109 1.79 -2.05 1.12
N GLY A 110 1.31 -2.42 -0.06
CA GLY A 110 1.40 -3.78 -0.53
C GLY A 110 0.53 -4.00 -1.77
N GLY A 111 0.42 -5.27 -2.15
CA GLY A 111 -0.46 -5.74 -3.21
C GLY A 111 -1.20 -7.00 -2.79
N GLU A 112 -1.86 -7.64 -3.76
CA GLU A 112 -2.69 -8.82 -3.53
C GLU A 112 -1.87 -10.11 -3.41
N PHE A 113 -0.69 -10.15 -4.03
CA PHE A 113 0.23 -11.29 -4.07
C PHE A 113 1.64 -10.83 -4.44
N GLY A 114 2.64 -11.71 -4.26
CA GLY A 114 4.02 -11.50 -4.70
C GLY A 114 4.29 -12.04 -6.10
N ARG A 115 5.57 -12.13 -6.46
CA ARG A 115 6.06 -12.79 -7.68
C ARG A 115 6.92 -14.00 -7.33
N THR A 116 6.85 -15.07 -8.12
CA THR A 116 7.65 -16.27 -7.89
C THR A 116 9.15 -15.94 -7.96
N PRO A 117 10.02 -16.59 -7.17
CA PRO A 117 11.46 -16.40 -7.29
C PRO A 117 12.05 -17.06 -8.54
N THR A 118 11.25 -17.86 -9.26
CA THR A 118 11.63 -18.61 -10.46
C THR A 118 11.04 -17.98 -11.72
N THR A 119 11.75 -18.13 -12.83
CA THR A 119 11.30 -17.84 -14.20
C THR A 119 11.18 -19.13 -15.01
N ASP A 120 10.37 -19.13 -16.06
CA ASP A 120 10.42 -20.19 -17.08
C ASP A 120 11.78 -20.14 -17.78
N VAL A 121 12.45 -21.29 -17.85
CA VAL A 121 13.78 -21.45 -18.48
C VAL A 121 13.72 -21.38 -20.00
N THR A 122 12.54 -21.53 -20.59
CA THR A 122 12.31 -21.44 -22.03
C THR A 122 11.90 -20.05 -22.50
N ALA A 123 11.60 -19.13 -21.57
CA ALA A 123 11.21 -17.78 -21.89
C ALA A 123 12.43 -16.93 -22.32
N ASN A 124 12.23 -16.09 -23.35
CA ASN A 124 13.26 -15.16 -23.83
C ASN A 124 13.57 -14.02 -22.85
N LYS A 125 12.73 -13.83 -21.82
CA LYS A 125 12.84 -12.80 -20.79
C LYS A 125 12.52 -13.40 -19.41
N PRO A 126 13.08 -12.85 -18.32
CA PRO A 126 12.93 -13.40 -16.97
C PRO A 126 11.58 -13.03 -16.34
N GLY A 127 10.49 -13.51 -16.95
CA GLY A 127 9.13 -13.35 -16.45
C GLY A 127 8.87 -14.18 -15.18
N ARG A 128 7.94 -13.73 -14.33
CA ARG A 128 7.58 -14.44 -13.08
C ARG A 128 6.07 -14.58 -12.95
N ASP A 129 5.63 -15.66 -12.32
CA ASP A 129 4.21 -15.91 -12.06
C ASP A 129 3.77 -15.28 -10.72
N HIS A 130 2.47 -15.30 -10.42
CA HIS A 130 1.92 -14.88 -9.13
C HIS A 130 2.40 -15.80 -8.01
N ASN A 131 2.83 -15.21 -6.89
CA ASN A 131 3.20 -15.95 -5.69
C ASN A 131 2.28 -15.62 -4.51
N HIS A 132 1.28 -16.46 -4.31
CA HIS A 132 0.38 -16.40 -3.16
C HIS A 132 0.90 -17.23 -1.97
N PHE A 133 2.02 -17.95 -2.10
CA PHE A 133 2.58 -18.76 -1.01
C PHE A 133 3.44 -17.96 -0.03
N GLY A 134 3.99 -16.82 -0.47
CA GLY A 134 4.79 -15.93 0.35
C GLY A 134 5.02 -14.59 -0.33
N PHE A 135 4.66 -13.50 0.34
CA PHE A 135 4.90 -12.14 -0.11
C PHE A 135 4.93 -11.19 1.10
N THR A 136 5.38 -9.97 0.86
CA THR A 136 5.56 -8.96 1.91
C THR A 136 4.62 -7.79 1.70
N VAL A 137 4.04 -7.33 2.80
CA VAL A 137 3.44 -5.99 2.93
C VAL A 137 4.16 -5.26 4.05
N TRP A 138 4.06 -3.94 4.10
CA TRP A 138 4.55 -3.17 5.25
C TRP A 138 3.48 -2.20 5.75
N MET A 139 3.58 -1.89 7.04
CA MET A 139 2.73 -0.92 7.71
C MET A 139 3.61 0.12 8.42
N ALA A 140 3.11 1.35 8.52
CA ALA A 140 3.75 2.42 9.28
C ALA A 140 2.69 3.29 9.97
N GLY A 141 3.02 3.84 11.15
CA GLY A 141 2.10 4.69 11.91
C GLY A 141 0.91 3.95 12.51
N GLY A 142 -0.04 4.69 13.07
CA GLY A 142 -1.32 4.15 13.54
C GLY A 142 -1.23 3.02 14.57
N GLY A 143 -0.17 3.01 15.40
CA GLY A 143 0.01 2.06 16.50
C GLY A 143 0.78 0.78 16.19
N VAL A 144 1.43 0.65 15.02
CA VAL A 144 2.34 -0.48 14.75
C VAL A 144 3.75 -0.24 15.31
N LYS A 145 4.47 -1.31 15.65
CA LYS A 145 5.86 -1.22 16.13
C LYS A 145 6.79 -0.69 15.03
N PRO A 146 7.59 0.36 15.29
CA PRO A 146 8.58 0.84 14.33
C PRO A 146 9.75 -0.15 14.21
N GLY A 147 10.33 -0.27 13.01
CA GLY A 147 11.52 -1.09 12.77
C GLY A 147 11.33 -2.58 13.06
N PHE A 148 10.09 -3.07 13.01
CA PHE A 148 9.75 -4.45 13.34
C PHE A 148 9.49 -5.29 12.09
N ARG A 149 9.91 -6.56 12.12
CA ARG A 149 9.62 -7.55 11.07
C ARG A 149 8.87 -8.72 11.68
N TYR A 150 7.77 -9.11 11.06
CA TYR A 150 6.98 -10.27 11.45
C TYR A 150 7.06 -11.36 10.36
N GLY A 151 7.66 -12.48 10.71
CA GLY A 151 7.78 -13.66 9.84
C GLY A 151 8.93 -13.63 8.83
N ALA A 152 8.99 -14.68 8.03
CA ALA A 152 10.03 -14.92 7.03
C ALA A 152 9.54 -15.88 5.94
N THR A 153 10.11 -15.75 4.76
CA THR A 153 10.02 -16.77 3.70
C THR A 153 11.15 -17.79 3.81
N ASP A 154 11.02 -18.91 3.09
CA ASP A 154 12.13 -19.82 2.85
C ASP A 154 13.32 -19.11 2.15
N GLU A 155 14.45 -19.82 2.08
CA GLU A 155 15.71 -19.31 1.50
C GLU A 155 15.60 -18.87 0.03
N PHE A 156 14.59 -19.37 -0.69
CA PHE A 156 14.32 -19.01 -2.08
C PHE A 156 13.36 -17.83 -2.21
N GLY A 157 12.66 -17.43 -1.14
CA GLY A 157 11.59 -16.44 -1.20
C GLY A 157 10.28 -16.99 -1.79
N MET A 158 10.08 -18.31 -1.80
CA MET A 158 8.89 -18.93 -2.38
C MET A 158 7.72 -18.98 -1.40
N ARG A 159 7.93 -19.47 -0.18
CA ARG A 159 6.85 -19.69 0.79
C ARG A 159 7.13 -19.02 2.12
N ALA A 160 6.09 -18.51 2.78
CA ALA A 160 6.20 -18.10 4.18
C ALA A 160 6.42 -19.33 5.09
N VAL A 161 7.45 -19.32 5.93
CA VAL A 161 7.84 -20.45 6.80
C VAL A 161 7.92 -20.08 8.28
N GLU A 162 8.16 -18.82 8.61
CA GLU A 162 8.23 -18.32 9.99
C GLU A 162 7.09 -17.32 10.24
N ASN A 163 6.43 -17.40 11.41
CA ASN A 163 5.32 -16.54 11.84
C ASN A 163 4.34 -16.21 10.69
N ARG A 164 3.84 -17.27 10.05
CA ARG A 164 3.01 -17.19 8.85
C ARG A 164 1.71 -16.44 9.15
N ALA A 165 1.54 -15.27 8.55
CA ALA A 165 0.30 -14.51 8.59
C ALA A 165 -0.56 -14.80 7.35
N HIS A 166 -1.86 -15.05 7.55
CA HIS A 166 -2.83 -15.05 6.47
C HIS A 166 -3.32 -13.62 6.21
N VAL A 167 -3.78 -13.30 4.99
CA VAL A 167 -4.42 -12.00 4.69
C VAL A 167 -5.60 -11.66 5.62
N ARG A 168 -6.26 -12.68 6.20
CA ARG A 168 -7.34 -12.49 7.16
C ARG A 168 -6.82 -11.98 8.50
N ASP A 169 -5.61 -12.38 8.90
CA ASP A 169 -4.96 -11.94 10.12
C ASP A 169 -4.46 -10.50 9.96
N LEU A 170 -3.94 -10.16 8.78
CA LEU A 170 -3.62 -8.78 8.41
C LEU A 170 -4.84 -7.87 8.50
N HIS A 171 -5.96 -8.25 7.88
CA HIS A 171 -7.21 -7.47 7.95
C HIS A 171 -7.79 -7.39 9.37
N ALA A 172 -7.74 -8.48 10.15
CA ALA A 172 -8.14 -8.46 11.55
C ALA A 172 -7.31 -7.47 12.36
N THR A 173 -6.00 -7.42 12.09
CA THR A 173 -5.05 -6.51 12.74
C THR A 173 -5.30 -5.05 12.36
N ILE A 174 -5.52 -4.75 11.07
CA ILE A 174 -5.89 -3.41 10.60
C ILE A 174 -7.18 -2.93 11.27
N LEU A 175 -8.21 -3.76 11.30
CA LEU A 175 -9.49 -3.42 11.95
C LEU A 175 -9.29 -3.18 13.45
N HIS A 176 -8.47 -3.98 14.12
CA HIS A 176 -8.15 -3.79 15.52
C HIS A 176 -7.45 -2.45 15.78
N LEU A 177 -6.47 -2.07 14.95
CA LEU A 177 -5.78 -0.77 15.03
C LEU A 177 -6.73 0.41 14.78
N MET A 178 -7.79 0.20 13.98
CA MET A 178 -8.88 1.18 13.80
C MET A 178 -9.88 1.21 14.98
N GLY A 179 -9.64 0.46 16.06
CA GLY A 179 -10.55 0.35 17.21
C GLY A 179 -11.80 -0.50 16.95
N LEU A 180 -11.79 -1.33 15.90
CA LEU A 180 -12.91 -2.17 15.51
C LEU A 180 -12.66 -3.64 15.88
N ASP A 181 -13.69 -4.26 16.44
CA ASP A 181 -13.72 -5.70 16.65
C ASP A 181 -14.21 -6.40 15.37
N HIS A 182 -13.29 -7.01 14.62
CA HIS A 182 -13.59 -7.66 13.35
C HIS A 182 -14.64 -8.79 13.46
N GLN A 183 -14.84 -9.37 14.64
CA GLN A 183 -15.81 -10.43 14.87
C GLN A 183 -17.23 -9.87 15.06
N LYS A 184 -17.35 -8.61 15.52
CA LYS A 184 -18.63 -7.91 15.65
C LYS A 184 -19.11 -7.29 14.33
N LEU A 185 -18.24 -7.15 13.33
CA LEU A 185 -18.59 -6.73 11.97
C LEU A 185 -19.21 -7.89 11.16
N THR A 186 -20.16 -8.59 11.77
CA THR A 186 -20.82 -9.77 11.20
C THR A 186 -22.25 -9.41 10.79
N PHE A 187 -22.63 -9.77 9.57
CA PHE A 187 -24.01 -9.62 9.08
C PHE A 187 -24.52 -10.93 8.47
N ARG A 188 -25.78 -11.26 8.74
CA ARG A 188 -26.43 -12.45 8.18
C ARG A 188 -26.98 -12.13 6.80
N HIS A 189 -26.55 -12.87 5.79
CA HIS A 189 -27.07 -12.76 4.43
C HIS A 189 -27.19 -14.15 3.79
N SER A 190 -28.26 -14.42 3.06
CA SER A 190 -28.46 -15.70 2.34
C SER A 190 -28.16 -16.96 3.16
N GLY A 191 -28.55 -16.97 4.45
CA GLY A 191 -28.37 -18.11 5.36
C GLY A 191 -26.99 -18.25 6.01
N ARG A 192 -26.02 -17.38 5.71
CA ARG A 192 -24.66 -17.43 6.25
C ARG A 192 -24.27 -16.11 6.93
N ASP A 193 -23.47 -16.21 7.98
CA ASP A 193 -22.80 -15.05 8.59
C ASP A 193 -21.60 -14.63 7.75
N PHE A 194 -21.60 -13.37 7.32
CA PHE A 194 -20.51 -12.74 6.58
C PHE A 194 -19.80 -11.73 7.48
N ARG A 195 -18.46 -11.73 7.42
CA ARG A 195 -17.60 -10.68 7.99
C ARG A 195 -16.43 -10.39 7.06
N LEU A 196 -15.77 -9.25 7.22
CA LEU A 196 -14.63 -8.84 6.37
C LEU A 196 -13.44 -9.82 6.39
N THR A 197 -13.33 -10.60 7.46
CA THR A 197 -12.30 -11.64 7.65
C THR A 197 -12.85 -13.06 7.40
N ASP A 198 -14.06 -13.15 6.84
CA ASP A 198 -14.85 -14.36 6.62
C ASP A 198 -14.85 -15.32 7.82
N VAL A 199 -14.52 -16.60 7.70
CA VAL A 199 -14.56 -17.53 8.85
C VAL A 199 -13.29 -17.53 9.71
N GLY A 200 -12.30 -16.66 9.46
CA GLY A 200 -11.01 -16.68 10.13
C GLY A 200 -10.51 -15.31 10.58
N GLY A 201 -9.18 -15.18 10.71
CA GLY A 201 -8.51 -13.97 11.15
C GLY A 201 -8.22 -13.96 12.65
N GLN A 202 -6.96 -13.78 13.00
CA GLN A 202 -6.49 -13.48 14.35
C GLN A 202 -5.70 -12.16 14.31
N VAL A 203 -5.88 -11.34 15.35
CA VAL A 203 -5.07 -10.12 15.50
C VAL A 203 -3.63 -10.53 15.78
N ILE A 204 -2.71 -10.02 14.97
CA ILE A 204 -1.28 -10.24 15.14
C ILE A 204 -0.79 -9.28 16.24
N GLN A 205 -0.85 -9.73 17.50
CA GLN A 205 -0.49 -8.88 18.64
C GLN A 205 0.97 -8.41 18.59
N ASP A 206 1.86 -9.23 18.03
CA ASP A 206 3.29 -8.94 17.99
C ASP A 206 3.66 -7.70 17.16
N VAL A 207 2.81 -7.26 16.22
CA VAL A 207 3.07 -6.07 15.38
C VAL A 207 2.57 -4.76 16.00
N ILE A 208 1.81 -4.81 17.10
CA ILE A 208 1.18 -3.65 17.75
C ILE A 208 2.08 -3.10 18.85
N ALA A 209 2.29 -1.79 18.91
CA ALA A 209 3.20 -1.11 19.85
C ALA A 209 2.71 -1.12 21.31
#